data_AF-A0A9D8NAV9-F1
#
_entry.id   AF-A0A9D8NAV9-F1
#
_cell.length_a   1.000
_cell.length_b   1.000
_cell.length_c   1.000
_cell.angle_alpha   90.00
_cell.angle_beta   90.00
_cell.angle_gamma   90.00
#
_symmetry.space_group_name_H-M   'P 1'
#
loop_
_entity.id
_entity.type
_entity.pdbx_description
1 polymer ?
#
loop_
_entity_poly.entity_id
_entity_poly.type
_entity_poly.pdbx_seq_one_letter_code
_entity_poly.pdbx_strand_id
1 'polypeptide(L)'
;MPKCVPFLTCIALALSVVSCAGGGADHSREIPELLKAVPSDALSVGVFGRLENGLEQMVDSTSVLRSLDFGKLSRARAVVAVCNVGTVAPLLVVEAGKCGGDTLSAVPSLLAQADSLRISAEFVALGAHNALVFSPSATVETVAARHIVSESSILDASHFASALEVLGPQDAVIYRNAGASKLFGFDLCSVPRKTLNAFIRDASEWTVVSDGKVDCVQPESGRYFCTFLQGLGDGQSKLASAWPSRAELVVDLPIADLAAFRKSYEAWRDARVELEQYQKRIQALKDKGKSPLNWEKELGIKEVAYVAAPGFRVNMVRTSKGPQTEEVVSNPYAGFIRALYGDLFNPADSCLVRRGEWLLSGERAVLDTLTLGAVKPENWPGRASLVLDTPDWRITSTKQSIRIWNSAR
;
A
#
# COMPACT_ATOMS: atom_id res chain seq x y z
N MET A 1 4.29 5.91 18.63
CA MET A 1 3.83 6.57 17.38
C MET A 1 4.62 6.29 16.08
N PRO A 2 5.61 5.37 15.97
CA PRO A 2 6.30 5.13 14.69
C PRO A 2 5.66 4.07 13.76
N LYS A 3 4.62 3.35 14.20
CA LYS A 3 3.96 2.30 13.39
C LYS A 3 2.98 2.83 12.34
N CYS A 4 2.62 4.12 12.40
CA CYS A 4 1.68 4.73 11.46
C CYS A 4 2.32 4.98 10.08
N VAL A 5 3.63 5.24 9.98
CA VAL A 5 4.26 5.59 8.71
C VAL A 5 4.35 4.40 7.74
N PRO A 6 4.87 3.20 8.12
CA PRO A 6 4.89 2.05 7.21
C PRO A 6 3.47 1.62 6.79
N PHE A 7 2.51 1.83 7.69
CA PHE A 7 1.11 1.52 7.52
C PHE A 7 0.39 2.48 6.56
N LEU A 8 0.57 3.79 6.73
CA LEU A 8 0.07 4.82 5.81
C LEU A 8 0.71 4.65 4.44
N THR A 9 2.00 4.29 4.41
CA THR A 9 2.72 3.91 3.20
C THR A 9 2.09 2.69 2.53
N CYS A 10 1.78 1.59 3.23
CA CYS A 10 1.13 0.37 2.68
C CYS A 10 -0.24 0.59 2.01
N ILE A 11 -0.98 1.59 2.46
CA ILE A 11 -2.32 1.84 1.95
C ILE A 11 -2.34 3.03 0.97
N ALA A 12 -1.45 4.02 1.16
CA ALA A 12 -1.09 4.96 0.11
C ALA A 12 -0.58 4.22 -1.13
N LEU A 13 0.30 3.22 -0.93
CA LEU A 13 0.77 2.21 -1.89
C LEU A 13 -0.35 1.52 -2.66
N ALA A 14 -1.37 1.10 -1.91
CA ALA A 14 -2.47 0.33 -2.44
C ALA A 14 -3.39 1.16 -3.34
N LEU A 15 -3.43 2.47 -3.09
CA LEU A 15 -4.40 3.37 -3.67
C LEU A 15 -3.75 4.34 -4.66
N SER A 16 -2.49 4.76 -4.52
CA SER A 16 -1.77 5.70 -5.41
C SER A 16 -1.80 5.30 -6.88
N VAL A 17 -2.04 4.02 -7.14
CA VAL A 17 -2.43 3.40 -8.41
C VAL A 17 -3.56 4.14 -9.16
N VAL A 18 -4.46 4.86 -8.46
CA VAL A 18 -5.54 5.67 -9.07
C VAL A 18 -5.06 7.04 -9.55
N SER A 19 -4.02 7.60 -8.93
CA SER A 19 -3.60 9.00 -9.09
C SER A 19 -2.49 9.20 -10.14
N CYS A 20 -2.43 8.37 -11.17
CA CYS A 20 -1.44 8.54 -12.24
C CYS A 20 -1.87 9.62 -13.23
N ALA A 21 -1.70 10.89 -12.86
CA ALA A 21 -1.40 11.94 -13.83
C ALA A 21 0.10 11.89 -14.07
N GLY A 22 0.49 11.34 -15.23
CA GLY A 22 1.88 11.36 -15.69
C GLY A 22 2.35 12.79 -15.88
N GLY A 23 3.13 13.28 -14.92
CA GLY A 23 4.00 14.43 -15.11
C GLY A 23 5.39 13.89 -15.40
N GLY A 24 5.82 13.97 -16.66
CA GLY A 24 7.22 13.79 -17.00
C GLY A 24 8.03 14.84 -16.26
N ALA A 25 8.78 14.42 -15.25
CA ALA A 25 9.79 15.25 -14.62
C ALA A 25 11.10 14.99 -15.38
N ASP A 26 11.44 15.93 -16.26
CA ASP A 26 12.76 16.03 -16.85
C ASP A 26 13.74 16.51 -15.78
N HIS A 27 14.38 15.62 -15.03
CA HIS A 27 15.39 15.98 -14.04
C HIS A 27 16.59 15.02 -14.10
N SER A 28 17.59 15.43 -14.87
CA SER A 28 18.94 14.87 -14.88
C SER A 28 19.59 14.98 -13.49
N ARG A 29 19.31 14.03 -12.60
CA ARG A 29 20.23 13.65 -11.53
C ARG A 29 21.04 12.48 -12.09
N GLU A 30 22.36 12.55 -12.01
CA GLU A 30 23.17 11.33 -12.14
C GLU A 30 22.59 10.31 -11.16
N ILE A 31 22.19 9.15 -11.68
CA ILE A 31 21.82 7.97 -10.87
C ILE A 31 22.89 7.87 -9.77
N PRO A 32 22.51 7.91 -8.47
CA PRO A 32 23.52 7.93 -7.42
C PRO A 32 24.46 6.73 -7.61
N GLU A 33 25.74 6.97 -7.91
CA GLU A 33 26.71 5.89 -8.14
C GLU A 33 26.78 4.92 -6.95
N LEU A 34 26.38 5.40 -5.76
CA LEU A 34 26.18 4.62 -4.54
C LEU A 34 25.21 3.43 -4.70
N LEU A 35 24.25 3.50 -5.62
CA LEU A 35 23.32 2.40 -5.91
C LEU A 35 24.03 1.17 -6.50
N LYS A 36 25.22 1.34 -7.10
CA LYS A 36 26.05 0.22 -7.59
C LYS A 36 26.48 -0.73 -6.46
N ALA A 37 26.53 -0.24 -5.22
CA ALA A 37 26.85 -1.07 -4.05
C ALA A 37 25.63 -1.78 -3.46
N VAL A 38 24.42 -1.52 -3.97
CA VAL A 38 23.19 -2.11 -3.43
C VAL A 38 22.87 -3.41 -4.17
N PRO A 39 22.68 -4.54 -3.47
CA PRO A 39 22.29 -5.82 -4.08
C PRO A 39 21.00 -5.72 -4.90
N SER A 40 20.93 -6.48 -5.99
CA SER A 40 19.77 -6.50 -6.89
C SER A 40 18.51 -7.07 -6.25
N ASP A 41 18.62 -7.77 -5.12
CA ASP A 41 17.53 -8.38 -4.38
C ASP A 41 16.98 -7.49 -3.24
N ALA A 42 17.49 -6.27 -3.08
CA ALA A 42 17.09 -5.37 -2.00
C ALA A 42 15.56 -5.15 -1.94
N LEU A 43 15.03 -5.18 -0.71
CA LEU A 43 13.61 -5.02 -0.41
C LEU A 43 13.21 -3.55 -0.30
N SER A 44 14.13 -2.69 0.13
CA SER A 44 13.93 -1.25 0.10
C SER A 44 15.26 -0.51 -0.10
N VAL A 45 15.19 0.68 -0.67
CA VAL A 45 16.33 1.57 -0.94
C VAL A 45 15.93 3.01 -0.62
N GLY A 46 16.49 3.57 0.44
CA GLY A 46 16.44 4.98 0.77
C GLY A 46 17.59 5.72 0.12
N VAL A 47 17.29 6.78 -0.63
CA VAL A 47 18.27 7.65 -1.29
C VAL A 47 18.22 9.01 -0.60
N PHE A 48 19.36 9.42 -0.03
CA PHE A 48 19.45 10.63 0.78
C PHE A 48 20.53 11.57 0.24
N GLY A 49 20.17 12.83 0.06
CA GLY A 49 21.09 13.92 -0.26
C GLY A 49 22.05 14.21 0.89
N ARG A 50 21.65 13.90 2.13
CA ARG A 50 22.48 14.00 3.34
C ARG A 50 22.25 12.82 4.27
N LEU A 51 23.32 12.23 4.79
CA LEU A 51 23.27 11.09 5.70
C LEU A 51 22.45 11.39 6.96
N GLU A 52 22.57 12.59 7.53
CA GLU A 52 21.80 13.01 8.72
C GLU A 52 20.29 12.79 8.57
N ASN A 53 19.73 13.10 7.40
CA ASN A 53 18.31 12.87 7.09
C ASN A 53 17.98 11.37 7.03
N GLY A 54 18.86 10.57 6.42
CA GLY A 54 18.70 9.12 6.36
C GLY A 54 18.78 8.46 7.74
N LEU A 55 19.69 8.93 8.59
CA LEU A 55 19.83 8.47 9.95
C LEU A 55 18.53 8.71 10.73
N GLU A 56 17.89 9.88 10.63
CA GLU A 56 16.61 10.16 11.31
C GLU A 56 15.47 9.22 10.87
N GLN A 57 15.49 8.74 9.64
CA GLN A 57 14.48 7.83 9.09
C GLN A 57 14.76 6.33 9.37
N MET A 58 15.97 5.97 9.83
CA MET A 58 16.30 4.59 10.19
C MET A 58 15.50 4.10 11.40
N VAL A 59 14.55 3.19 11.18
CA VAL A 59 13.80 2.51 12.23
C VAL A 59 14.21 1.04 12.39
N ASP A 60 13.93 0.48 13.56
CA ASP A 60 14.09 -0.95 13.87
C ASP A 60 15.52 -1.47 13.60
N SER A 61 15.68 -2.50 12.76
CA SER A 61 16.98 -3.17 12.52
C SER A 61 18.04 -2.27 11.87
N THR A 62 17.64 -1.19 11.21
CA THR A 62 18.57 -0.18 10.65
C THR A 62 19.18 0.72 11.73
N SER A 63 18.58 0.80 12.93
CA SER A 63 19.02 1.70 14.01
C SER A 63 20.40 1.36 14.57
N VAL A 64 20.87 0.11 14.43
CA VAL A 64 22.22 -0.31 14.86
C VAL A 64 23.28 0.55 14.16
N LEU A 65 23.05 0.95 12.91
CA LEU A 65 23.98 1.77 12.14
C LEU A 65 24.08 3.22 12.65
N ARG A 66 23.12 3.69 13.47
CA ARG A 66 23.19 5.00 14.15
C ARG A 66 24.24 5.05 15.26
N SER A 67 24.78 3.90 15.68
CA SER A 67 25.81 3.84 16.72
C SER A 67 27.18 4.33 16.24
N LEU A 68 27.37 4.46 14.92
CA LEU A 68 28.57 5.02 14.31
C LEU A 68 28.55 6.56 14.38
N ASP A 69 29.71 7.15 14.70
CA ASP A 69 29.89 8.60 14.66
C ASP A 69 30.40 9.03 13.29
N PHE A 70 29.47 9.43 12.44
CA PHE A 70 29.78 9.83 11.07
C PHE A 70 30.49 11.18 10.97
N GLY A 71 30.50 12.02 12.02
CA GLY A 71 31.22 13.30 12.05
C GLY A 71 31.14 14.10 10.75
N LYS A 72 32.27 14.23 10.04
CA LYS A 72 32.39 14.97 8.76
C LYS A 72 31.55 14.38 7.62
N LEU A 73 31.21 13.09 7.68
CA LEU A 73 30.39 12.38 6.69
C LEU A 73 28.88 12.55 6.93
N SER A 74 28.45 13.19 8.02
CA SER A 74 27.01 13.45 8.31
C SER A 74 26.27 14.17 7.18
N ARG A 75 26.96 15.02 6.41
CA ARG A 75 26.39 15.75 5.27
C ARG A 75 26.63 15.07 3.92
N ALA A 76 27.31 13.93 3.90
CA ALA A 76 27.56 13.18 2.68
C ALA A 76 26.27 12.57 2.13
N ARG A 77 26.24 12.32 0.82
CA ARG A 77 25.15 11.54 0.21
C ARG A 77 25.20 10.12 0.74
N ALA A 78 24.03 9.52 0.94
CA ALA A 78 23.93 8.18 1.47
C ALA A 78 22.81 7.39 0.81
N VAL A 79 23.00 6.08 0.77
CA VAL A 79 21.97 5.11 0.42
C VAL A 79 21.80 4.15 1.59
N VAL A 80 20.56 3.92 2.00
CA VAL A 80 20.21 2.94 3.03
C VAL A 80 19.35 1.87 2.39
N ALA A 81 19.83 0.64 2.32
CA ALA A 81 19.08 -0.47 1.76
C ALA A 81 18.73 -1.50 2.83
N VAL A 82 17.62 -2.21 2.61
CA VAL A 82 17.24 -3.40 3.39
C VAL A 82 17.35 -4.60 2.46
N CYS A 83 18.31 -5.47 2.71
CA CYS A 83 18.65 -6.60 1.84
C CYS A 83 18.08 -7.91 2.40
N ASN A 84 17.86 -8.88 1.51
CA ASN A 84 17.28 -10.18 1.87
C ASN A 84 18.20 -11.36 1.53
N VAL A 85 19.26 -11.54 2.33
CA VAL A 85 20.23 -12.63 2.18
C VAL A 85 19.86 -13.89 2.98
N GLY A 86 18.56 -14.23 3.01
CA GLY A 86 17.99 -15.27 3.88
C GLY A 86 17.43 -14.72 5.19
N THR A 87 18.06 -13.68 5.73
CA THR A 87 17.51 -12.81 6.79
C THR A 87 17.48 -11.36 6.31
N VAL A 88 16.53 -10.58 6.82
CA VAL A 88 16.41 -9.15 6.52
C VAL A 88 17.47 -8.38 7.31
N ALA A 89 18.39 -7.72 6.62
CA ALA A 89 19.47 -6.96 7.25
C ALA A 89 19.75 -5.64 6.50
N PRO A 90 20.12 -4.57 7.22
CA PRO A 90 20.36 -3.27 6.62
C PRO A 90 21.75 -3.18 5.98
N LEU A 91 21.87 -2.29 5.01
CA LEU A 91 23.09 -1.89 4.33
C LEU A 91 23.09 -0.36 4.27
N LEU A 92 24.18 0.28 4.67
CA LEU A 92 24.38 1.71 4.53
C LEU A 92 25.58 1.95 3.63
N VAL A 93 25.41 2.77 2.60
CA VAL A 93 26.46 3.19 1.68
C VAL A 93 26.59 4.70 1.79
N VAL A 94 27.76 5.20 2.20
CA VAL A 94 28.03 6.63 2.41
C VAL A 94 29.10 7.08 1.43
N GLU A 95 28.84 8.17 0.71
CA GLU A 95 29.85 8.77 -0.17
C GLU A 95 31.04 9.33 0.63
N ALA A 96 32.25 9.08 0.14
CA ALA A 96 33.49 9.62 0.68
C ALA A 96 34.28 10.40 -0.37
N GLY A 97 34.91 11.50 0.04
CA GLY A 97 35.85 12.29 -0.76
C GLY A 97 35.26 13.41 -1.63
N LYS A 98 33.93 13.50 -1.80
CA LYS A 98 33.29 14.56 -2.63
C LYS A 98 32.37 15.53 -1.87
N CYS A 99 32.15 15.34 -0.57
CA CYS A 99 31.24 16.18 0.20
C CYS A 99 31.94 17.40 0.79
N GLY A 100 31.88 18.56 0.12
CA GLY A 100 32.16 19.91 0.67
C GLY A 100 33.52 20.16 1.37
N GLY A 101 34.42 19.17 1.38
CA GLY A 101 35.69 19.11 2.12
C GLY A 101 36.29 17.70 2.11
N ASP A 102 37.51 17.55 2.61
CA ASP A 102 38.20 16.25 2.67
C ASP A 102 37.60 15.34 3.76
N THR A 103 36.68 14.48 3.32
CA THR A 103 36.05 13.43 4.14
C THR A 103 36.84 12.13 4.17
N LEU A 104 37.88 11.97 3.32
CA LEU A 104 38.73 10.76 3.34
C LEU A 104 39.52 10.67 4.64
N SER A 105 39.89 11.81 5.23
CA SER A 105 40.52 11.87 6.56
C SER A 105 39.71 11.20 7.67
N ALA A 106 38.39 11.06 7.53
CA ALA A 106 37.51 10.44 8.53
C ALA A 106 37.33 8.92 8.34
N VAL A 107 37.77 8.37 7.20
CA VAL A 107 37.58 6.95 6.86
C VAL A 107 38.26 6.00 7.86
N PRO A 108 39.55 6.15 8.21
CA PRO A 108 40.22 5.19 9.08
C PRO A 108 39.60 5.09 10.49
N SER A 109 39.20 6.24 11.06
CA SER A 109 38.54 6.27 12.37
C SER A 109 37.18 5.60 12.36
N LEU A 110 36.42 5.78 11.27
CA LEU A 110 35.07 5.21 11.16
C LEU A 110 35.11 3.68 10.93
N LEU A 111 36.09 3.19 10.16
CA LEU A 111 36.34 1.75 10.01
C LEU A 111 36.76 1.10 11.34
N ALA A 112 37.66 1.74 12.09
CA ALA A 112 38.07 1.27 13.41
C ALA A 112 36.89 1.24 14.41
N GLN A 113 36.02 2.25 14.36
CA GLN A 113 34.81 2.28 15.18
C GLN A 113 33.84 1.15 14.79
N ALA A 114 33.61 0.92 13.50
CA ALA A 114 32.76 -0.17 13.04
C ALA A 114 33.26 -1.54 13.52
N ASP A 115 34.57 -1.79 13.43
CA ASP A 115 35.19 -3.00 13.97
C ASP A 115 34.95 -3.16 15.49
N SER A 116 35.13 -2.07 16.26
CA SER A 116 34.85 -2.08 17.70
C SER A 116 33.38 -2.39 18.05
N LEU A 117 32.46 -2.00 17.17
CA LEU A 117 31.02 -2.24 17.30
C LEU A 117 30.57 -3.54 16.64
N ARG A 118 31.50 -4.31 16.04
CA ARG A 118 31.24 -5.53 15.27
C ARG A 118 30.26 -5.31 14.11
N ILE A 119 30.35 -4.14 13.48
CA ILE A 119 29.65 -3.80 12.26
C ILE A 119 30.62 -4.04 11.10
N SER A 120 30.23 -4.87 10.14
CA SER A 120 31.03 -5.09 8.93
C SER A 120 31.12 -3.79 8.15
N ALA A 121 32.33 -3.41 7.75
CA ALA A 121 32.56 -2.17 7.03
C ALA A 121 33.67 -2.32 6.00
N GLU A 122 33.46 -1.72 4.83
CA GLU A 122 34.45 -1.73 3.73
C GLU A 122 34.52 -0.35 3.06
N PHE A 123 35.72 0.05 2.64
CA PHE A 123 35.93 1.21 1.78
C PHE A 123 36.10 0.74 0.34
N VAL A 124 35.21 1.20 -0.55
CA VAL A 124 35.09 0.71 -1.93
C VAL A 124 35.16 1.85 -2.94
N ALA A 125 35.70 1.55 -4.11
CA ALA A 125 35.64 2.43 -5.27
C ALA A 125 34.43 2.06 -6.13
N LEU A 126 33.57 3.05 -6.42
CA LEU A 126 32.39 2.95 -7.27
C LEU A 126 32.62 3.87 -8.47
N GLY A 127 33.39 3.41 -9.46
CA GLY A 127 33.74 4.23 -10.63
C GLY A 127 34.56 5.47 -10.24
N ALA A 128 33.97 6.66 -10.42
CA ALA A 128 34.64 7.93 -10.09
C ALA A 128 34.38 8.39 -8.64
N HIS A 129 33.69 7.58 -7.84
CA HIS A 129 33.29 7.88 -6.47
C HIS A 129 33.91 6.87 -5.50
N ASN A 130 34.18 7.31 -4.28
CA ASN A 130 34.54 6.41 -3.18
C ASN A 130 33.35 6.32 -2.23
N ALA A 131 33.15 5.16 -1.65
CA ALA A 131 32.09 4.93 -0.69
C ALA A 131 32.55 4.08 0.48
N LEU A 132 31.88 4.26 1.61
CA LEU A 132 31.94 3.37 2.75
C LEU A 132 30.66 2.55 2.81
N VAL A 133 30.81 1.24 2.90
CA VAL A 133 29.70 0.29 3.01
C VAL A 133 29.68 -0.25 4.43
N PHE A 134 28.52 -0.23 5.09
CA PHE A 134 28.32 -0.73 6.45
C PHE A 134 27.15 -1.70 6.50
N SER A 135 27.31 -2.81 7.23
CA SER A 135 26.20 -3.70 7.58
C SER A 135 26.46 -4.44 8.89
N PRO A 136 25.45 -4.63 9.75
CA PRO A 136 25.56 -5.55 10.89
C PRO A 136 25.60 -7.03 10.43
N SER A 137 25.44 -7.31 9.14
CA SER A 137 25.54 -8.65 8.57
C SER A 137 26.72 -8.73 7.60
N ALA A 138 27.76 -9.48 7.99
CA ALA A 138 28.90 -9.78 7.11
C ALA A 138 28.45 -10.46 5.80
N THR A 139 27.34 -11.20 5.82
CA THR A 139 26.76 -11.79 4.60
C THR A 139 26.26 -10.72 3.63
N VAL A 140 25.58 -9.68 4.13
CA VAL A 140 25.11 -8.58 3.27
C VAL A 140 26.28 -7.80 2.69
N GLU A 141 27.30 -7.52 3.48
CA GLU A 141 28.49 -6.80 3.02
C GLU A 141 29.29 -7.64 1.99
N THR A 142 29.49 -8.94 2.23
CA THR A 142 30.08 -9.85 1.22
C THR A 142 29.27 -9.88 -0.08
N VAL A 143 27.94 -9.85 0.00
CA VAL A 143 27.06 -9.81 -1.17
C VAL A 143 27.20 -8.46 -1.88
N ALA A 144 27.23 -7.34 -1.16
CA ALA A 144 27.46 -6.02 -1.72
C ALA A 144 28.82 -5.94 -2.44
N ALA A 145 29.90 -6.44 -1.83
CA ALA A 145 31.22 -6.50 -2.45
C ALA A 145 31.22 -7.32 -3.76
N ARG A 146 30.54 -8.49 -3.77
CA ARG A 146 30.36 -9.29 -5.00
C ARG A 146 29.60 -8.54 -6.08
N HIS A 147 28.53 -7.84 -5.70
CA HIS A 147 27.72 -7.02 -6.61
C HIS A 147 28.56 -5.93 -7.28
N ILE A 148 29.37 -5.19 -6.49
CA ILE A 148 30.32 -4.19 -6.98
C ILE A 148 31.29 -4.80 -7.99
N VAL A 149 31.91 -5.94 -7.67
CA VAL A 149 32.89 -6.61 -8.56
C VAL A 149 32.24 -7.14 -9.84
N SER A 150 31.02 -7.66 -9.73
CA SER A 150 30.27 -8.22 -10.86
C SER A 150 29.57 -7.18 -11.74
N GLU A 151 29.70 -5.88 -11.39
CA GLU A 151 28.96 -4.78 -12.00
C GLU A 151 27.44 -4.99 -12.03
N SER A 152 26.92 -5.76 -11.07
CA SER A 152 25.48 -6.00 -10.91
C SER A 152 24.96 -5.34 -9.65
N SER A 153 23.79 -4.71 -9.72
CA SER A 153 23.23 -3.96 -8.61
C SER A 153 21.71 -3.87 -8.67
N ILE A 154 21.12 -3.12 -7.75
CA ILE A 154 19.70 -2.77 -7.78
C ILE A 154 19.27 -2.09 -9.09
N LEU A 155 20.21 -1.47 -9.81
CA LEU A 155 19.94 -0.87 -11.12
C LEU A 155 19.53 -1.89 -12.18
N ASP A 156 19.92 -3.16 -12.03
CA ASP A 156 19.55 -4.25 -12.95
C ASP A 156 18.19 -4.86 -12.62
N ALA A 157 17.58 -4.46 -11.50
CA ALA A 157 16.28 -4.96 -11.14
C ALA A 157 15.20 -4.43 -12.09
N SER A 158 14.29 -5.32 -12.49
CA SER A 158 13.17 -5.00 -13.37
C SER A 158 12.43 -3.75 -12.91
N HIS A 159 12.24 -2.81 -13.84
CA HIS A 159 11.53 -1.54 -13.64
C HIS A 159 12.05 -0.63 -12.50
N PHE A 160 13.23 -0.91 -11.92
CA PHE A 160 13.81 -0.05 -10.89
C PHE A 160 14.25 1.30 -11.46
N ALA A 161 14.74 1.33 -12.71
CA ALA A 161 15.02 2.58 -13.42
C ALA A 161 13.79 3.50 -13.47
N SER A 162 12.60 2.96 -13.74
CA SER A 162 11.35 3.72 -13.71
C SER A 162 10.99 4.21 -12.30
N ALA A 163 11.42 3.52 -11.24
CA ALA A 163 11.26 4.00 -9.86
C ALA A 163 12.19 5.20 -9.58
N LEU A 164 13.38 5.20 -10.18
CA LEU A 164 14.32 6.32 -10.09
C LEU A 164 13.82 7.55 -10.87
N GLU A 165 13.19 7.37 -12.04
CA GLU A 165 12.61 8.48 -12.83
C GLU A 165 11.53 9.25 -12.07
N VAL A 166 10.85 8.58 -11.14
CA VAL A 166 9.81 9.16 -10.29
C VAL A 166 10.40 9.95 -9.11
N LEU A 167 11.69 9.76 -8.80
CA LEU A 167 12.36 10.51 -7.75
C LEU A 167 12.45 11.99 -8.14
N GLY A 168 11.86 12.84 -7.31
CA GLY A 168 12.14 14.27 -7.32
C GLY A 168 13.56 14.58 -6.77
N PRO A 169 13.89 15.88 -6.59
CA PRO A 169 15.16 16.29 -5.99
C PRO A 169 15.29 15.93 -4.49
N GLN A 170 14.21 15.47 -3.87
CA GLN A 170 14.10 15.22 -2.44
C GLN A 170 14.63 13.84 -2.02
N ASP A 171 14.77 13.65 -0.71
CA ASP A 171 15.05 12.34 -0.12
C ASP A 171 13.83 11.43 -0.29
N ALA A 172 14.08 10.15 -0.54
CA ALA A 172 13.01 9.20 -0.81
C ALA A 172 13.37 7.79 -0.38
N VAL A 173 12.34 6.98 -0.11
CA VAL A 173 12.47 5.55 0.12
C VAL A 173 11.68 4.79 -0.92
N ILE A 174 12.37 3.88 -1.61
CA ILE A 174 11.81 2.99 -2.62
C ILE A 174 11.61 1.62 -2.00
N TYR A 175 10.41 1.05 -2.10
CA TYR A 175 10.06 -0.28 -1.60
C TYR A 175 9.80 -1.23 -2.76
N ARG A 176 10.34 -2.45 -2.64
CA ARG A 176 10.02 -3.58 -3.51
C ARG A 176 8.81 -4.33 -2.96
N ASN A 177 7.71 -4.31 -3.69
CA ASN A 177 6.46 -4.89 -3.21
C ASN A 177 6.42 -6.42 -3.26
N ALA A 178 7.27 -7.07 -4.07
CA ALA A 178 7.52 -8.51 -3.95
C ALA A 178 8.02 -8.92 -2.55
N GLY A 179 8.72 -8.00 -1.87
CA GLY A 179 9.21 -8.12 -0.51
C GLY A 179 8.21 -7.73 0.58
N ALA A 180 6.99 -7.30 0.23
CA ALA A 180 6.01 -6.74 1.17
C ALA A 180 5.78 -7.65 2.38
N SER A 181 5.75 -8.97 2.17
CA SER A 181 5.59 -9.92 3.27
C SER A 181 6.72 -9.92 4.29
N LYS A 182 7.94 -9.52 3.93
CA LYS A 182 9.08 -9.39 4.84
C LYS A 182 9.17 -8.01 5.48
N LEU A 183 8.61 -6.99 4.83
CA LEU A 183 8.62 -5.61 5.28
C LEU A 183 7.42 -5.28 6.21
N PHE A 184 6.25 -5.87 5.95
CA PHE A 184 5.01 -5.54 6.63
C PHE A 184 4.52 -6.72 7.47
N GLY A 185 4.61 -6.56 8.78
CA GLY A 185 4.41 -7.60 9.79
C GLY A 185 3.01 -7.72 10.39
N PHE A 186 2.05 -6.88 9.99
CA PHE A 186 0.80 -6.67 10.72
C PHE A 186 -0.44 -7.06 9.91
N ASP A 187 -1.52 -7.39 10.61
CA ASP A 187 -2.88 -7.50 10.05
C ASP A 187 -3.53 -6.11 10.02
N LEU A 188 -4.32 -5.84 8.98
CA LEU A 188 -5.08 -4.61 8.86
C LEU A 188 -6.50 -4.84 9.40
N CYS A 189 -6.72 -4.58 10.69
CA CYS A 189 -7.98 -4.88 11.38
C CYS A 189 -8.38 -6.36 11.18
N SER A 190 -9.39 -6.64 10.35
CA SER A 190 -9.88 -7.97 10.00
C SER A 190 -9.35 -8.52 8.68
N VAL A 191 -8.52 -7.75 7.95
CA VAL A 191 -7.90 -8.18 6.69
C VAL A 191 -6.59 -8.89 7.00
N PRO A 192 -6.45 -10.19 6.67
CA PRO A 192 -5.23 -10.93 6.95
C PRO A 192 -4.03 -10.33 6.22
N ARG A 193 -2.88 -10.28 6.90
CA ARG A 193 -1.58 -9.85 6.35
C ARG A 193 -1.26 -10.48 5.00
N LYS A 194 -1.56 -11.76 4.83
CA LYS A 194 -1.35 -12.48 3.55
C LYS A 194 -2.12 -11.83 2.40
N THR A 195 -3.37 -11.44 2.63
CA THR A 195 -4.22 -10.77 1.65
C THR A 195 -3.69 -9.38 1.33
N LEU A 196 -3.29 -8.62 2.35
CA LEU A 196 -2.70 -7.29 2.18
C LEU A 196 -1.40 -7.34 1.36
N ASN A 197 -0.50 -8.27 1.68
CA ASN A 197 0.77 -8.42 0.97
C ASN A 197 0.59 -8.87 -0.48
N ALA A 198 -0.35 -9.79 -0.73
CA ALA A 198 -0.69 -10.20 -2.09
C ALA A 198 -1.22 -9.01 -2.89
N PHE A 199 -2.08 -8.20 -2.29
CA PHE A 199 -2.61 -7.00 -2.92
C PHE A 199 -1.50 -5.99 -3.27
N ILE A 200 -0.63 -5.64 -2.31
CA ILE A 200 0.46 -4.66 -2.53
C ILE A 200 1.39 -5.12 -3.65
N ARG A 201 1.76 -6.40 -3.66
CA ARG A 201 2.58 -7.01 -4.71
C ARG A 201 1.90 -6.97 -6.09
N ASP A 202 0.60 -7.24 -6.15
CA ASP A 202 -0.13 -7.28 -7.42
C ASP A 202 -0.40 -5.87 -7.96
N ALA A 203 -0.47 -4.85 -7.09
CA ALA A 203 -0.85 -3.49 -7.45
C ALA A 203 0.32 -2.68 -8.06
N SER A 204 1.54 -2.90 -7.59
CA SER A 204 2.75 -2.23 -8.10
C SER A 204 3.99 -3.05 -7.80
N GLU A 205 5.04 -2.86 -8.59
CA GLU A 205 6.32 -3.57 -8.43
C GLU A 205 7.23 -2.81 -7.47
N TRP A 206 7.32 -1.50 -7.69
CA TRP A 206 8.05 -0.55 -6.84
C TRP A 206 7.15 0.54 -6.33
N THR A 207 7.55 1.13 -5.21
CA THR A 207 6.86 2.29 -4.66
C THR A 207 7.83 3.24 -4.04
N VAL A 208 7.69 4.48 -4.43
CA VAL A 208 8.54 5.59 -4.04
C VAL A 208 7.76 6.46 -3.06
N VAL A 209 8.33 6.68 -1.88
CA VAL A 209 7.81 7.58 -0.85
C VAL A 209 8.76 8.75 -0.73
N SER A 210 8.27 9.97 -0.93
CA SER A 210 9.04 11.21 -0.79
C SER A 210 8.14 12.32 -0.27
N ASP A 211 8.53 13.03 0.79
CA ASP A 211 7.85 14.24 1.31
C ASP A 211 6.31 14.17 1.36
N GLY A 212 5.77 13.10 1.96
CA GLY A 212 4.33 12.87 2.07
C GLY A 212 3.62 12.45 0.77
N LYS A 213 4.34 12.35 -0.35
CA LYS A 213 3.89 11.81 -1.63
C LYS A 213 4.26 10.33 -1.75
N VAL A 214 3.36 9.56 -2.37
CA VAL A 214 3.57 8.14 -2.70
C VAL A 214 3.28 7.92 -4.17
N ASP A 215 4.28 7.41 -4.88
CA ASP A 215 4.21 7.07 -6.29
C ASP A 215 4.49 5.56 -6.47
N CYS A 216 3.91 4.95 -7.50
CA CYS A 216 4.02 3.52 -7.75
C CYS A 216 4.47 3.25 -9.19
N VAL A 217 5.43 2.35 -9.34
CA VAL A 217 5.82 1.79 -10.64
C VAL A 217 5.07 0.50 -10.84
N GLN A 218 4.34 0.43 -11.95
CA GLN A 218 3.39 -0.63 -12.20
C GLN A 218 4.01 -1.71 -13.07
N PRO A 219 3.81 -3.00 -12.74
CA PRO A 219 3.97 -4.05 -13.73
C PRO A 219 2.85 -3.92 -14.77
N GLU A 220 3.01 -4.55 -15.93
CA GLU A 220 1.99 -4.55 -17.00
C GLU A 220 0.61 -5.05 -16.49
N SER A 221 0.61 -6.03 -15.58
CA SER A 221 -0.61 -6.51 -14.90
C SER A 221 -1.25 -5.49 -13.97
N GLY A 222 -0.46 -4.59 -13.36
CA GLY A 222 -0.92 -3.51 -12.49
C GLY A 222 -1.72 -2.45 -13.25
N ARG A 223 -1.45 -2.25 -14.54
CA ARG A 223 -2.18 -1.31 -15.42
C ARG A 223 -3.68 -1.59 -15.47
N TYR A 224 -4.08 -2.86 -15.48
CA TYR A 224 -5.49 -3.24 -15.49
C TYR A 224 -6.18 -2.94 -14.17
N PHE A 225 -5.45 -3.09 -13.05
CA PHE A 225 -5.95 -2.70 -11.74
C PHE A 225 -6.15 -1.18 -11.63
N CYS A 226 -5.21 -0.38 -12.15
CA CYS A 226 -5.38 1.09 -12.25
C CYS A 226 -6.59 1.45 -13.10
N THR A 227 -6.71 0.82 -14.27
CA THR A 227 -7.81 1.07 -15.20
C THR A 227 -9.15 0.73 -14.53
N PHE A 228 -9.19 -0.32 -13.71
CA PHE A 228 -10.35 -0.64 -12.90
C PHE A 228 -10.67 0.47 -11.90
N LEU A 229 -9.69 0.89 -11.10
CA LEU A 229 -9.90 1.93 -10.09
C LEU A 229 -10.28 3.29 -10.70
N GLN A 230 -9.68 3.67 -11.83
CA GLN A 230 -10.05 4.88 -12.60
C GLN A 230 -11.46 4.76 -13.19
N GLY A 231 -11.87 3.54 -13.53
CA GLY A 231 -13.20 3.22 -14.04
C GLY A 231 -14.31 3.26 -12.99
N LEU A 232 -13.99 3.28 -11.70
CA LEU A 232 -14.98 3.42 -10.62
C LEU A 232 -15.74 4.76 -10.72
N GLY A 233 -15.00 5.83 -11.08
CA GLY A 233 -15.49 7.20 -11.05
C GLY A 233 -15.85 7.68 -9.64
N ASP A 234 -16.18 8.97 -9.51
CA ASP A 234 -16.51 9.56 -8.21
C ASP A 234 -18.01 9.40 -7.91
N GLY A 235 -18.37 8.34 -7.20
CA GLY A 235 -19.74 8.08 -6.75
C GLY A 235 -20.14 8.99 -5.58
N GLN A 236 -21.44 9.20 -5.39
CA GLN A 236 -21.95 9.94 -4.23
C GLN A 236 -22.02 9.02 -3.02
N SER A 237 -21.26 9.36 -1.97
CA SER A 237 -21.31 8.63 -0.70
C SER A 237 -22.36 9.22 0.21
N LYS A 238 -23.23 8.37 0.76
CA LYS A 238 -24.21 8.70 1.79
C LYS A 238 -23.98 7.95 3.10
N LEU A 239 -22.92 7.14 3.20
CA LEU A 239 -22.69 6.33 4.40
C LEU A 239 -22.62 7.15 5.69
N ALA A 240 -22.09 8.37 5.64
CA ALA A 240 -22.08 9.30 6.77
C ALA A 240 -23.47 9.58 7.38
N SER A 241 -24.55 9.59 6.59
CA SER A 241 -25.90 9.82 7.11
C SER A 241 -26.52 8.57 7.73
N ALA A 242 -25.89 7.41 7.54
CA ALA A 242 -26.31 6.13 8.05
C ALA A 242 -25.16 5.46 8.81
N TRP A 243 -24.38 6.26 9.55
CA TRP A 243 -23.17 5.76 10.17
C TRP A 243 -23.49 4.63 11.16
N PRO A 244 -22.89 3.44 11.00
CA PRO A 244 -23.15 2.31 11.88
C PRO A 244 -22.62 2.56 13.28
N SER A 245 -23.40 2.22 14.31
CA SER A 245 -22.90 2.19 15.68
C SER A 245 -21.69 1.25 15.79
N ARG A 246 -20.63 1.70 16.47
CA ARG A 246 -19.43 0.89 16.80
C ARG A 246 -18.54 0.51 15.60
N ALA A 247 -18.65 1.19 14.47
CA ALA A 247 -17.77 0.94 13.32
C ALA A 247 -16.30 1.28 13.63
N GLU A 248 -15.43 0.27 13.56
CA GLU A 248 -13.97 0.42 13.67
C GLU A 248 -13.26 0.25 12.32
N LEU A 249 -13.85 -0.46 11.36
CA LEU A 249 -13.38 -0.52 9.99
C LEU A 249 -14.56 -0.27 9.07
N VAL A 250 -14.39 0.65 8.13
CA VAL A 250 -15.34 0.92 7.07
C VAL A 250 -14.62 0.91 5.74
N VAL A 251 -15.12 0.10 4.80
CA VAL A 251 -14.74 0.15 3.39
C VAL A 251 -15.98 0.52 2.61
N ASP A 252 -16.03 1.74 2.10
CA ASP A 252 -17.16 2.28 1.35
C ASP A 252 -16.80 2.41 -0.13
N LEU A 253 -17.66 1.87 -0.99
CA LEU A 253 -17.55 1.89 -2.44
C LEU A 253 -18.78 2.61 -3.03
N PRO A 254 -18.72 3.96 -3.17
CA PRO A 254 -19.73 4.70 -3.91
C PRO A 254 -19.65 4.37 -5.40
N ILE A 255 -20.78 4.01 -6.01
CA ILE A 255 -20.85 3.60 -7.42
C ILE A 255 -21.43 4.75 -8.24
N ALA A 256 -20.57 5.42 -9.02
CA ALA A 256 -20.98 6.50 -9.92
C ALA A 256 -21.84 5.97 -11.08
N ASP A 257 -21.31 4.96 -11.77
CA ASP A 257 -21.96 4.28 -12.88
C ASP A 257 -21.73 2.78 -12.75
N LEU A 258 -22.82 2.05 -12.57
CA LEU A 258 -22.79 0.61 -12.36
C LEU A 258 -22.35 -0.18 -13.60
N ALA A 259 -22.70 0.30 -14.80
CA ALA A 259 -22.29 -0.35 -16.03
C ALA A 259 -20.79 -0.16 -16.28
N ALA A 260 -20.28 1.06 -16.04
CA ALA A 260 -18.85 1.36 -16.11
C ALA A 260 -18.06 0.52 -15.09
N PHE A 261 -18.53 0.47 -13.83
CA PHE A 261 -17.96 -0.37 -12.79
C PHE A 261 -17.81 -1.83 -13.25
N ARG A 262 -18.90 -2.43 -13.77
CA ARG A 262 -18.91 -3.84 -14.18
C ARG A 262 -17.95 -4.11 -15.33
N LYS A 263 -17.96 -3.26 -16.36
CA LYS A 263 -17.04 -3.36 -17.50
C LYS A 263 -15.58 -3.33 -17.03
N SER A 264 -15.24 -2.37 -16.17
CA SER A 264 -13.90 -2.21 -15.64
C SER A 264 -13.47 -3.37 -14.72
N TYR A 265 -14.40 -3.88 -13.90
CA TYR A 265 -14.14 -5.01 -13.00
C TYR A 265 -13.91 -6.32 -13.76
N GLU A 266 -14.72 -6.60 -14.79
CA GLU A 266 -14.57 -7.78 -15.63
C GLU A 266 -13.28 -7.74 -16.45
N ALA A 267 -12.91 -6.57 -17.01
CA ALA A 267 -11.63 -6.39 -17.70
C ALA A 267 -10.43 -6.65 -16.77
N TRP A 268 -10.50 -6.20 -15.52
CA TRP A 268 -9.45 -6.49 -14.54
C TRP A 268 -9.38 -7.97 -14.15
N ARG A 269 -10.54 -8.64 -13.99
CA ARG A 269 -10.57 -10.09 -13.73
C ARG A 269 -10.04 -10.89 -14.92
N ASP A 270 -10.30 -10.45 -16.14
CA ASP A 270 -9.80 -11.08 -17.37
C ASP A 270 -8.28 -11.00 -17.46
N ALA A 271 -7.73 -9.81 -17.21
CA ALA A 271 -6.28 -9.60 -17.16
C ALA A 271 -5.56 -10.45 -16.08
N ARG A 272 -6.29 -10.86 -15.03
CA ARG A 272 -5.81 -11.78 -14.00
C ARG A 272 -6.05 -13.25 -14.32
N VAL A 273 -6.65 -13.58 -15.47
CA VAL A 273 -7.08 -14.95 -15.82
C VAL A 273 -8.09 -15.52 -14.79
N GLU A 274 -8.85 -14.63 -14.15
CA GLU A 274 -9.83 -14.97 -13.12
C GLU A 274 -11.28 -14.77 -13.60
N LEU A 275 -11.49 -14.30 -14.84
CA LEU A 275 -12.82 -14.00 -15.38
C LEU A 275 -13.71 -15.24 -15.43
N GLU A 276 -13.20 -16.38 -15.91
CA GLU A 276 -13.97 -17.63 -15.94
C GLU A 276 -14.38 -18.09 -14.53
N GLN A 277 -13.47 -17.97 -13.55
CA GLN A 277 -13.76 -18.33 -12.17
C GLN A 277 -14.84 -17.42 -11.58
N TYR A 278 -14.77 -16.13 -11.87
CA TYR A 278 -15.80 -15.15 -11.51
C TYR A 278 -17.16 -15.51 -12.15
N GLN A 279 -17.20 -15.78 -13.45
CA GLN A 279 -18.42 -16.15 -14.16
C GLN A 279 -19.03 -17.45 -13.63
N LYS A 280 -18.20 -18.48 -13.34
CA LYS A 280 -18.65 -19.72 -12.70
C LYS A 280 -19.26 -19.47 -11.33
N ARG A 281 -18.68 -18.58 -10.52
CA ARG A 281 -19.22 -18.18 -9.20
C ARG A 281 -20.58 -17.48 -9.34
N ILE A 282 -20.71 -16.57 -10.30
CA ILE A 282 -21.98 -15.89 -10.58
C ILE A 282 -23.05 -16.89 -11.06
N GLN A 283 -22.66 -17.85 -11.91
CA GLN A 283 -23.54 -18.88 -12.43
C GLN A 283 -24.04 -19.82 -11.33
N ALA A 284 -23.16 -20.26 -10.42
CA ALA A 284 -23.53 -21.15 -9.30
C ALA A 284 -24.54 -20.52 -8.32
N LEU A 285 -24.67 -19.19 -8.32
CA LEU A 285 -25.61 -18.47 -7.47
C LEU A 285 -26.97 -18.23 -8.14
N LYS A 286 -27.14 -18.58 -9.42
CA LYS A 286 -28.42 -18.42 -10.14
C LYS A 286 -29.54 -19.30 -9.61
N ASP A 287 -29.18 -20.43 -8.99
CA ASP A 287 -30.13 -21.41 -8.44
C ASP A 287 -31.01 -20.82 -7.32
N LYS A 288 -30.67 -19.62 -6.83
CA LYS A 288 -31.48 -18.82 -5.89
C LYS A 288 -32.62 -18.04 -6.57
N GLY A 289 -33.03 -18.45 -7.77
CA GLY A 289 -34.13 -17.85 -8.54
C GLY A 289 -33.80 -16.52 -9.23
N LYS A 290 -32.61 -15.97 -9.02
CA LYS A 290 -32.15 -14.72 -9.66
C LYS A 290 -30.62 -14.74 -9.78
N SER A 291 -30.09 -14.20 -10.87
CA SER A 291 -28.62 -14.03 -10.98
C SER A 291 -28.16 -12.84 -10.13
N PRO A 292 -26.94 -12.89 -9.54
CA PRO A 292 -26.39 -11.75 -8.81
C PRO A 292 -26.37 -10.44 -9.63
N LEU A 293 -26.05 -10.51 -10.92
CA LEU A 293 -26.02 -9.34 -11.80
C LEU A 293 -27.42 -8.74 -12.06
N ASN A 294 -28.45 -9.57 -12.16
CA ASN A 294 -29.83 -9.08 -12.31
C ASN A 294 -30.32 -8.47 -11.00
N TRP A 295 -30.02 -9.11 -9.86
CA TRP A 295 -30.35 -8.60 -8.53
C TRP A 295 -29.78 -7.19 -8.30
N GLU A 296 -28.51 -6.99 -8.64
CA GLU A 296 -27.86 -5.69 -8.54
C GLU A 296 -28.53 -4.62 -9.40
N LYS A 297 -28.82 -4.93 -10.68
CA LYS A 297 -29.47 -3.98 -11.61
C LYS A 297 -30.87 -3.62 -11.15
N GLU A 298 -31.64 -4.60 -10.68
CA GLU A 298 -33.01 -4.40 -10.20
C GLU A 298 -33.07 -3.54 -8.94
N LEU A 299 -32.17 -3.77 -7.97
CA LEU A 299 -32.06 -2.93 -6.78
C LEU A 299 -31.53 -1.53 -7.09
N GLY A 300 -30.86 -1.36 -8.22
CA GLY A 300 -30.25 -0.10 -8.62
C GLY A 300 -29.22 0.34 -7.59
N ILE A 301 -28.26 -0.54 -7.28
CA ILE A 301 -27.22 -0.31 -6.27
C ILE A 301 -26.43 0.97 -6.61
N LYS A 302 -26.23 1.81 -5.60
CA LYS A 302 -25.53 3.10 -5.70
C LYS A 302 -24.27 3.19 -4.83
N GLU A 303 -24.17 2.35 -3.82
CA GLU A 303 -23.08 2.37 -2.84
C GLU A 303 -23.07 1.04 -2.09
N VAL A 304 -21.88 0.52 -1.81
CA VAL A 304 -21.70 -0.73 -1.08
C VAL A 304 -20.62 -0.52 -0.04
N ALA A 305 -20.95 -0.81 1.21
CA ALA A 305 -20.02 -0.67 2.32
C ALA A 305 -19.85 -2.00 3.06
N TYR A 306 -18.62 -2.27 3.46
CA TYR A 306 -18.28 -3.29 4.45
C TYR A 306 -17.95 -2.59 5.76
N VAL A 307 -18.54 -3.04 6.86
CA VAL A 307 -18.37 -2.43 8.16
C VAL A 307 -18.03 -3.52 9.16
N ALA A 308 -16.96 -3.31 9.94
CA ALA A 308 -16.49 -4.27 10.92
C ALA A 308 -16.01 -3.63 12.22
N ALA A 309 -16.04 -4.44 13.27
CA ALA A 309 -15.46 -4.22 14.59
C ALA A 309 -15.27 -5.60 15.26
N PRO A 310 -14.58 -5.73 16.40
CA PRO A 310 -14.43 -6.99 17.10
C PRO A 310 -15.80 -7.66 17.36
N GLY A 311 -16.00 -8.87 16.80
CA GLY A 311 -17.26 -9.63 16.90
C GLY A 311 -18.42 -9.09 16.05
N PHE A 312 -18.19 -8.12 15.16
CA PHE A 312 -19.21 -7.41 14.40
C PHE A 312 -18.79 -7.26 12.93
N ARG A 313 -19.59 -7.77 11.99
CA ARG A 313 -19.36 -7.59 10.55
C ARG A 313 -20.69 -7.51 9.81
N VAL A 314 -20.85 -6.51 8.94
CA VAL A 314 -22.07 -6.31 8.16
C VAL A 314 -21.73 -5.73 6.80
N ASN A 315 -22.47 -6.17 5.78
CA ASN A 315 -22.50 -5.49 4.48
C ASN A 315 -23.67 -4.53 4.45
N MET A 316 -23.46 -3.32 3.93
CA MET A 316 -24.50 -2.34 3.71
C MET A 316 -24.55 -1.99 2.23
N VAL A 317 -25.74 -2.00 1.64
CA VAL A 317 -25.95 -1.71 0.23
C VAL A 317 -26.98 -0.60 0.12
N ARG A 318 -26.59 0.55 -0.44
CA ARG A 318 -27.52 1.61 -0.75
C ARG A 318 -28.22 1.32 -2.06
N THR A 319 -29.54 1.26 -2.01
CA THR A 319 -30.35 0.88 -3.17
C THR A 319 -31.39 1.94 -3.50
N SER A 320 -31.64 2.17 -4.80
CA SER A 320 -32.75 3.03 -5.23
C SER A 320 -34.10 2.31 -5.22
N LYS A 321 -34.07 0.98 -5.29
CA LYS A 321 -35.23 0.07 -5.27
C LYS A 321 -34.96 -1.07 -4.31
N GLY A 322 -35.99 -1.75 -3.83
CA GLY A 322 -35.81 -2.96 -3.03
C GLY A 322 -36.95 -3.27 -2.06
N PRO A 323 -36.86 -4.43 -1.38
CA PRO A 323 -37.89 -4.86 -0.45
C PRO A 323 -37.95 -3.93 0.77
N GLN A 324 -39.15 -3.49 1.14
CA GLN A 324 -39.43 -2.67 2.31
C GLN A 324 -39.55 -3.57 3.55
N THR A 325 -38.46 -4.23 3.93
CA THR A 325 -38.45 -5.14 5.09
C THR A 325 -37.81 -4.44 6.28
N GLU A 326 -38.63 -3.90 7.17
CA GLU A 326 -38.15 -3.26 8.41
C GLU A 326 -37.77 -4.29 9.48
N GLU A 327 -38.21 -5.53 9.36
CA GLU A 327 -37.81 -6.63 10.24
C GLU A 327 -36.59 -7.38 9.71
N VAL A 328 -35.80 -7.96 10.61
CA VAL A 328 -34.70 -8.84 10.24
C VAL A 328 -35.28 -10.16 9.73
N VAL A 329 -35.06 -10.48 8.46
CA VAL A 329 -35.56 -11.71 7.81
C VAL A 329 -34.41 -12.55 7.27
N SER A 330 -34.69 -13.81 6.94
CA SER A 330 -33.73 -14.68 6.25
C SER A 330 -33.31 -14.07 4.91
N ASN A 331 -32.03 -14.18 4.56
CA ASN A 331 -31.50 -13.64 3.31
C ASN A 331 -31.54 -14.67 2.17
N PRO A 332 -32.50 -14.58 1.22
CA PRO A 332 -32.56 -15.51 0.09
C PRO A 332 -31.41 -15.29 -0.91
N TYR A 333 -30.68 -14.18 -0.81
CA TYR A 333 -29.62 -13.78 -1.74
C TYR A 333 -28.22 -13.85 -1.11
N ALA A 334 -28.04 -14.66 -0.06
CA ALA A 334 -26.74 -14.88 0.57
C ALA A 334 -25.65 -15.24 -0.47
N GLY A 335 -24.46 -14.67 -0.34
CA GLY A 335 -23.32 -14.80 -1.24
C GLY A 335 -23.30 -13.82 -2.43
N PHE A 336 -24.39 -13.11 -2.73
CA PHE A 336 -24.44 -12.22 -3.91
C PHE A 336 -23.46 -11.05 -3.79
N ILE A 337 -23.43 -10.37 -2.65
CA ILE A 337 -22.57 -9.20 -2.43
C ILE A 337 -21.09 -9.61 -2.58
N ARG A 338 -20.67 -10.70 -1.93
CA ARG A 338 -19.32 -11.26 -2.08
C ARG A 338 -19.00 -11.57 -3.53
N ALA A 339 -19.90 -12.26 -4.24
CA ALA A 339 -19.65 -12.66 -5.61
C ALA A 339 -19.45 -11.45 -6.52
N LEU A 340 -20.19 -10.36 -6.27
CA LEU A 340 -20.19 -9.14 -7.05
C LEU A 340 -19.03 -8.20 -6.73
N TYR A 341 -18.63 -8.07 -5.46
CA TYR A 341 -17.70 -7.02 -5.00
C TYR A 341 -16.42 -7.56 -4.36
N GLY A 342 -16.27 -8.88 -4.26
CA GLY A 342 -15.04 -9.53 -3.81
C GLY A 342 -15.11 -10.07 -2.38
N ASP A 343 -14.03 -10.75 -1.99
CA ASP A 343 -14.00 -11.57 -0.77
C ASP A 343 -14.02 -10.76 0.54
N LEU A 344 -13.72 -9.46 0.51
CA LEU A 344 -13.90 -8.59 1.67
C LEU A 344 -15.38 -8.56 2.12
N PHE A 345 -16.30 -8.58 1.17
CA PHE A 345 -17.75 -8.56 1.42
C PHE A 345 -18.32 -9.94 1.74
N ASN A 346 -17.55 -10.79 2.45
CA ASN A 346 -17.92 -12.12 2.91
C ASN A 346 -18.12 -12.22 4.44
N PRO A 347 -18.83 -11.30 5.13
CA PRO A 347 -19.35 -11.63 6.46
C PRO A 347 -20.41 -12.73 6.34
N ALA A 348 -20.73 -13.39 7.45
CA ALA A 348 -21.90 -14.27 7.50
C ALA A 348 -23.14 -13.44 7.17
N ASP A 349 -23.84 -13.80 6.09
CA ASP A 349 -24.86 -12.96 5.46
C ASP A 349 -26.24 -13.66 5.43
N SER A 350 -26.50 -14.40 6.51
CA SER A 350 -27.69 -15.25 6.71
C SER A 350 -29.02 -14.47 6.76
N CYS A 351 -28.98 -13.19 7.15
CA CYS A 351 -30.15 -12.36 7.34
C CYS A 351 -30.00 -11.02 6.63
N LEU A 352 -31.13 -10.38 6.31
CA LEU A 352 -31.21 -9.05 5.73
C LEU A 352 -32.21 -8.17 6.46
N VAL A 353 -31.99 -6.86 6.42
CA VAL A 353 -32.94 -5.86 6.93
C VAL A 353 -32.77 -4.53 6.20
N ARG A 354 -33.86 -3.78 5.99
CA ARG A 354 -33.82 -2.44 5.42
C ARG A 354 -33.89 -1.38 6.52
N ARG A 355 -33.05 -0.35 6.38
CA ARG A 355 -33.01 0.85 7.21
C ARG A 355 -32.86 2.07 6.29
N GLY A 356 -33.98 2.73 5.98
CA GLY A 356 -34.00 3.84 5.01
C GLY A 356 -33.58 3.42 3.61
N GLU A 357 -32.54 4.06 3.04
CA GLU A 357 -31.98 3.72 1.72
C GLU A 357 -31.05 2.49 1.75
N TRP A 358 -30.75 1.95 2.92
CA TRP A 358 -29.75 0.89 3.11
C TRP A 358 -30.38 -0.47 3.32
N LEU A 359 -29.92 -1.45 2.55
CA LEU A 359 -30.13 -2.87 2.78
C LEU A 359 -28.90 -3.43 3.50
N LEU A 360 -29.09 -3.95 4.70
CA LEU A 360 -28.03 -4.50 5.53
C LEU A 360 -28.09 -6.02 5.46
N SER A 361 -26.93 -6.66 5.41
CA SER A 361 -26.80 -8.12 5.36
C SER A 361 -25.72 -8.59 6.33
N GLY A 362 -26.07 -9.56 7.17
CA GLY A 362 -25.25 -9.98 8.30
C GLY A 362 -25.85 -11.16 9.08
N GLU A 363 -25.27 -11.44 10.25
CA GLU A 363 -25.86 -12.34 11.24
C GLU A 363 -27.03 -11.66 11.95
N ARG A 364 -28.06 -12.44 12.32
CA ARG A 364 -29.25 -11.91 12.99
C ARG A 364 -28.92 -11.10 14.25
N ALA A 365 -28.08 -11.66 15.14
CA ALA A 365 -27.69 -11.00 16.39
C ALA A 365 -27.03 -9.62 16.15
N VAL A 366 -26.27 -9.49 15.06
CA VAL A 366 -25.67 -8.23 14.65
C VAL A 366 -26.73 -7.27 14.13
N LEU A 367 -27.61 -7.70 13.24
CA LEU A 367 -28.64 -6.84 12.63
C LEU A 367 -29.70 -6.36 13.63
N ASP A 368 -30.05 -7.18 14.63
CA ASP A 368 -31.02 -6.84 15.67
C ASP A 368 -30.52 -5.72 16.60
N THR A 369 -29.19 -5.63 16.81
CA THR A 369 -28.56 -4.66 17.72
C THR A 369 -27.96 -3.45 17.01
N LEU A 370 -27.84 -3.51 15.68
CA LEU A 370 -27.21 -2.47 14.89
C LEU A 370 -28.12 -1.26 14.70
N THR A 371 -27.69 -0.12 15.23
CA THR A 371 -28.31 1.19 15.00
C THR A 371 -27.53 1.99 13.96
N LEU A 372 -28.24 2.75 13.12
CA LEU A 372 -27.65 3.69 12.16
C LEU A 372 -27.88 5.13 12.62
N GLY A 373 -27.02 6.04 12.17
CA GLY A 373 -27.10 7.46 12.54
C GLY A 373 -26.28 7.81 13.77
N ALA A 374 -25.27 7.00 14.10
CA ALA A 374 -24.26 7.34 15.10
C ALA A 374 -23.47 8.60 14.69
N VAL A 375 -22.68 9.16 15.62
CA VAL A 375 -21.89 10.37 15.39
C VAL A 375 -21.08 10.22 14.11
N LYS A 376 -21.42 11.08 13.13
CA LYS A 376 -20.76 11.12 11.83
C LYS A 376 -19.28 11.41 12.05
N PRO A 377 -18.37 10.70 11.38
CA PRO A 377 -16.97 11.05 11.47
C PRO A 377 -16.71 12.35 10.68
N GLU A 378 -15.93 13.25 11.28
CA GLU A 378 -15.64 14.57 10.70
C GLU A 378 -15.09 14.43 9.26
N ASN A 379 -15.45 15.38 8.38
CA ASN A 379 -14.93 15.45 7.01
C ASN A 379 -15.16 14.22 6.12
N TRP A 380 -16.25 13.45 6.34
CA TRP A 380 -16.62 12.37 5.42
C TRP A 380 -16.81 12.90 3.98
N PRO A 381 -16.22 12.26 2.96
CA PRO A 381 -16.29 12.76 1.59
C PRO A 381 -17.71 12.64 1.03
N GLY A 382 -18.22 13.71 0.42
CA GLY A 382 -19.52 13.66 -0.28
C GLY A 382 -19.46 12.86 -1.60
N ARG A 383 -18.27 12.78 -2.20
CA ARG A 383 -18.00 11.96 -3.39
C ARG A 383 -16.64 11.28 -3.27
N ALA A 384 -16.57 10.03 -3.69
CA ALA A 384 -15.35 9.24 -3.71
C ALA A 384 -15.50 8.06 -4.68
N SER A 385 -14.36 7.54 -5.15
CA SER A 385 -14.28 6.23 -5.81
C SER A 385 -14.20 5.10 -4.79
N LEU A 386 -13.53 5.34 -3.66
CA LEU A 386 -13.35 4.38 -2.55
C LEU A 386 -13.00 5.14 -1.27
N VAL A 387 -13.57 4.74 -0.15
CA VAL A 387 -13.20 5.23 1.18
C VAL A 387 -12.82 4.05 2.06
N LEU A 388 -11.73 4.19 2.79
CA LEU A 388 -11.30 3.26 3.81
C LEU A 388 -11.09 4.06 5.09
N ASP A 389 -11.79 3.69 6.16
CA ASP A 389 -11.83 4.47 7.39
C ASP A 389 -11.68 3.55 8.60
N THR A 390 -10.88 4.01 9.55
CA THR A 390 -10.59 3.34 10.84
C THR A 390 -10.60 4.38 11.97
N PRO A 391 -10.38 4.00 13.24
CA PRO A 391 -10.34 4.99 14.32
C PRO A 391 -9.13 5.92 14.22
N ASP A 392 -8.04 5.48 13.61
CA ASP A 392 -6.76 6.19 13.60
C ASP A 392 -6.54 7.01 12.32
N TRP A 393 -7.14 6.61 11.20
CA TRP A 393 -6.97 7.28 9.91
C TRP A 393 -8.12 6.99 8.94
N ARG A 394 -8.22 7.86 7.93
CA ARG A 394 -9.07 7.70 6.75
C ARG A 394 -8.27 7.88 5.48
N ILE A 395 -8.56 7.04 4.49
CA ILE A 395 -8.15 7.27 3.11
C ILE A 395 -9.38 7.44 2.23
N THR A 396 -9.32 8.44 1.37
CA THR A 396 -10.33 8.72 0.35
C THR A 396 -9.64 8.75 -0.99
N SER A 397 -10.08 7.90 -1.91
CA SER A 397 -9.68 7.92 -3.31
C SER A 397 -10.77 8.57 -4.14
N THR A 398 -10.37 9.47 -5.03
CA THR A 398 -11.18 10.01 -6.12
C THR A 398 -10.50 9.67 -7.44
N LYS A 399 -11.19 9.91 -8.56
CA LYS A 399 -10.62 9.75 -9.91
C LYS A 399 -9.33 10.56 -10.10
N GLN A 400 -9.17 11.66 -9.38
CA GLN A 400 -8.07 12.62 -9.58
C GLN A 400 -7.00 12.59 -8.50
N SER A 401 -7.31 12.07 -7.30
CA SER A 401 -6.41 12.22 -6.15
C SER A 401 -6.73 11.23 -5.06
N ILE A 402 -5.76 11.00 -4.18
CA ILE A 402 -5.98 10.30 -2.91
C ILE A 402 -5.61 11.23 -1.77
N ARG A 403 -6.45 11.25 -0.74
CA ARG A 403 -6.23 12.02 0.47
C ARG A 403 -6.19 11.08 1.65
N ILE A 404 -5.21 11.29 2.53
CA ILE A 404 -5.04 10.55 3.76
C ILE A 404 -5.17 11.54 4.91
N TRP A 405 -6.01 11.19 5.87
CA TRP A 405 -6.28 12.00 7.05
C TRP A 405 -5.94 11.18 8.27
N ASN A 406 -5.19 11.76 9.21
CA ASN A 406 -5.18 11.22 10.57
C ASN A 406 -6.56 11.56 11.16
N SER A 407 -7.33 10.54 11.52
CA SER A 407 -8.60 10.78 12.18
C SER A 407 -8.32 11.00 13.65
N ALA A 408 -8.13 12.26 14.03
CA ALA A 408 -8.48 12.65 15.40
C ALA A 408 -10.02 12.58 15.45
N ARG A 409 -10.57 11.42 15.81
CA ARG A 409 -11.98 11.32 16.20
C ARG A 409 -12.15 11.79 17.64
#